data_AF-A0A2S7DNT8-F1
#
_entry.id   AF-A0A2S7DNT8-F1
#
_cell.length_a   1.000
_cell.length_b   1.000
_cell.length_c   1.000
_cell.angle_alpha   90.00
_cell.angle_beta   90.00
_cell.angle_gamma   90.00
#
_symmetry.space_group_name_H-M   'P 1'
#
loop_
_entity.id
_entity.type
_entity.pdbx_description
1 polymer ?
#
loop_
_entity_poly.entity_id
_entity_poly.type
_entity_poly.pdbx_seq_one_letter_code
_entity_poly.pdbx_strand_id
1 'polypeptide(L)'
;MNAPHRTALQPRGGLVTPLAWVSLLLGAASALANLLQVVVLVAVPDAGTLALPAGMRIPHAWQWLIDHAMALSLLGVVLSVAFAWLSWALLQRREWARIGFVVVLLATGLLNFAGLALIGPLFDCVQAMLPAELVHSPEWPQLQVRLQATRQMALVLTGLGALAIGGLHAALAWRLCTPAVRAEFS
;
A
#
# COMPACT_ATOMS: atom_id res chain seq x y z
N MET A 1 -14.80 -52.40 -27.17
CA MET A 1 -13.65 -51.89 -26.39
C MET A 1 -13.74 -50.37 -26.38
N ASN A 2 -14.37 -49.79 -25.37
CA ASN A 2 -14.54 -48.33 -25.28
C ASN A 2 -13.61 -47.82 -24.17
N ALA A 3 -12.65 -46.98 -24.55
CA ALA A 3 -11.69 -46.37 -23.64
C ALA A 3 -12.38 -45.40 -22.67
N PRO A 4 -11.95 -45.32 -21.39
CA PRO A 4 -12.55 -44.42 -20.43
C PRO A 4 -12.24 -42.96 -20.76
N HIS A 5 -13.27 -42.11 -20.65
CA HIS A 5 -13.14 -40.66 -20.66
C HIS A 5 -12.07 -40.23 -19.64
N ARG A 6 -11.02 -39.55 -20.11
CA ARG A 6 -10.11 -38.80 -19.25
C ARG A 6 -10.94 -37.70 -18.59
N THR A 7 -11.33 -37.92 -17.34
CA THR A 7 -11.73 -36.86 -16.42
C THR A 7 -10.60 -35.87 -16.36
N ALA A 8 -10.72 -34.76 -17.10
CA ALA A 8 -9.89 -33.59 -16.89
C ALA A 8 -10.11 -33.15 -15.44
N LEU A 9 -9.13 -33.41 -14.58
CA LEU A 9 -8.99 -32.78 -13.29
C LEU A 9 -8.82 -31.27 -13.55
N GLN A 10 -9.93 -30.56 -13.75
CA GLN A 10 -9.95 -29.12 -13.58
C GLN A 10 -9.56 -28.86 -12.12
N PRO A 11 -8.52 -28.06 -11.83
CA PRO A 11 -8.25 -27.59 -10.48
C PRO A 11 -9.40 -26.66 -10.08
N ARG A 12 -10.50 -27.23 -9.56
CA ARG A 12 -11.62 -26.49 -9.00
C ARG A 12 -11.20 -25.98 -7.61
N GLY A 13 -11.04 -24.66 -7.50
CA GLY A 13 -11.33 -23.92 -6.27
C GLY A 13 -10.26 -23.88 -5.18
N GLY A 14 -9.00 -23.61 -5.52
CA GLY A 14 -7.90 -23.56 -4.56
C GLY A 14 -7.31 -22.17 -4.26
N LEU A 15 -7.79 -21.08 -4.88
CA LEU A 15 -7.11 -19.77 -4.83
C LEU A 15 -7.63 -18.85 -3.72
N VAL A 16 -8.93 -18.95 -3.40
CA VAL A 16 -9.56 -18.12 -2.36
C VAL A 16 -8.93 -18.38 -0.99
N THR A 17 -8.69 -19.64 -0.65
CA THR A 17 -8.10 -20.02 0.65
C THR A 17 -6.69 -19.46 0.87
N PRO A 18 -5.70 -19.69 -0.02
CA PRO A 18 -4.37 -19.09 0.13
C PRO A 18 -4.41 -17.57 0.03
N LEU A 19 -5.23 -16.98 -0.85
CA LEU A 19 -5.40 -15.53 -0.91
C LEU A 19 -5.89 -14.97 0.43
N ALA A 20 -6.95 -15.56 1.00
CA ALA A 20 -7.52 -15.14 2.27
C ALA A 20 -6.52 -15.32 3.44
N TRP A 21 -5.74 -16.39 3.46
CA TRP A 21 -4.69 -16.59 4.46
C TRP A 21 -3.56 -15.57 4.35
N VAL A 22 -3.04 -15.32 3.15
CA VAL A 22 -2.00 -14.31 2.91
C VAL A 22 -2.51 -12.93 3.35
N SER A 23 -3.74 -12.58 2.99
CA SER A 23 -4.38 -11.32 3.40
C SER A 23 -4.62 -11.23 4.90
N LEU A 24 -5.02 -12.33 5.54
CA LEU A 24 -5.20 -12.39 6.99
C LEU A 24 -3.88 -12.18 7.73
N LEU A 25 -2.81 -12.87 7.31
CA LEU A 25 -1.47 -12.71 7.87
C LEU A 25 -0.96 -11.28 7.67
N LEU A 26 -1.16 -10.70 6.49
CA LEU A 26 -0.78 -9.34 6.20
C LEU A 26 -1.56 -8.33 7.06
N GLY A 27 -2.87 -8.53 7.23
CA GLY A 27 -3.70 -7.71 8.11
C GLY A 27 -3.26 -7.80 9.58
N ALA A 28 -2.99 -9.01 10.07
CA ALA A 28 -2.51 -9.21 11.44
C ALA A 28 -1.13 -8.59 11.68
N ALA A 29 -0.18 -8.80 10.76
CA ALA A 29 1.14 -8.19 10.85
C ALA A 29 1.06 -6.65 10.81
N SER A 30 0.19 -6.11 9.94
CA SER A 30 -0.05 -4.67 9.85
C SER A 30 -0.68 -4.12 11.13
N ALA A 31 -1.65 -4.82 11.72
CA ALA A 31 -2.24 -4.42 13.00
C ALA A 31 -1.18 -4.39 14.11
N LEU A 32 -0.32 -5.42 14.17
CA LEU A 32 0.76 -5.50 15.15
C LEU A 32 1.77 -4.36 14.97
N ALA A 33 2.18 -4.06 13.73
CA ALA A 33 3.08 -2.96 13.43
C ALA A 33 2.49 -1.60 13.85
N ASN A 34 1.22 -1.35 13.54
CA ASN A 34 0.55 -0.10 13.95
C ASN A 34 0.38 -0.01 15.47
N LEU A 35 0.07 -1.12 16.15
CA LEU A 35 0.00 -1.17 17.61
C LEU A 35 1.37 -0.89 18.24
N LEU A 36 2.43 -1.49 17.71
CA LEU A 36 3.80 -1.20 18.16
C LEU A 36 4.14 0.28 17.98
N GLN A 37 3.74 0.89 16.87
CA GLN A 37 3.93 2.32 16.64
C GLN A 37 3.17 3.18 17.65
N VAL A 38 1.92 2.84 17.99
CA VAL A 38 1.17 3.50 19.07
C VAL A 38 1.89 3.36 20.41
N VAL A 39 2.38 2.15 20.74
CA VAL A 39 3.13 1.91 21.99
C VAL A 39 4.38 2.78 22.05
N VAL A 40 5.15 2.88 20.95
CA VAL A 40 6.34 3.74 20.88
C VAL A 40 5.97 5.20 21.10
N LEU A 41 4.92 5.70 20.43
CA LEU A 41 4.47 7.10 20.56
C LEU A 41 3.98 7.44 21.98
N VAL A 42 3.44 6.48 22.72
CA VAL A 42 3.02 6.68 24.12
C VAL A 42 4.19 6.54 25.10
N ALA A 43 5.09 5.58 24.87
CA ALA A 43 6.16 5.24 25.80
C ALA A 43 7.39 6.16 25.68
N VAL A 44 7.62 6.73 24.50
CA VAL A 44 8.78 7.59 24.21
C VAL A 44 8.27 9.03 24.04
N PRO A 45 8.41 9.90 25.07
CA PRO A 45 8.14 11.32 24.90
C PRO A 45 9.02 11.87 23.79
N ASP A 46 8.49 12.80 23.00
CA ASP A 46 9.16 13.41 21.85
C ASP A 46 9.45 12.47 20.66
N ALA A 47 8.94 11.23 20.64
CA ALA A 47 9.04 10.34 19.47
C ALA A 47 8.37 10.91 18.21
N GLY A 48 7.42 11.83 18.39
CA GLY A 48 6.82 12.62 17.33
C GLY A 48 7.58 13.91 17.03
N THR A 49 8.83 14.06 17.45
CA THR A 49 9.65 15.24 17.12
C THR A 49 10.94 14.79 16.45
N LEU A 50 11.20 15.34 15.27
CA LEU A 50 12.47 15.15 14.58
C LEU A 50 13.41 16.27 15.03
N ALA A 51 14.44 15.92 15.80
CA ALA A 51 15.53 16.84 16.13
C ALA A 51 16.34 17.12 14.84
N LEU A 52 15.99 18.20 14.14
CA LEU A 52 16.72 18.60 12.95
C LEU A 52 17.97 19.43 13.30
N PRO A 53 19.07 19.26 12.54
CA PRO A 53 20.20 20.17 12.59
C PRO A 53 19.80 21.62 12.30
N ALA A 54 20.51 22.57 12.90
CA ALA A 54 20.27 24.00 12.70
C ALA A 54 20.34 24.36 11.20
N GLY A 55 19.28 25.00 10.69
CA GLY A 55 19.16 25.41 9.28
C GLY A 55 18.28 24.51 8.42
N MET A 56 17.95 23.30 8.87
CA MET A 56 17.06 22.38 8.15
C MET A 56 15.60 22.56 8.61
N ARG A 57 14.65 22.64 7.67
CA ARG A 57 13.22 22.78 7.96
C ARG A 57 12.46 21.55 7.48
N ILE A 58 11.55 21.02 8.31
CA ILE A 58 10.64 19.95 7.91
C ILE A 58 9.60 20.54 6.96
N PRO A 59 9.39 19.96 5.77
CA PRO A 59 8.32 20.41 4.88
C PRO A 59 6.95 20.15 5.51
N HIS A 60 6.00 21.06 5.26
CA HIS A 60 4.69 21.06 5.92
C HIS A 60 3.95 19.71 5.84
N ALA A 61 4.06 18.99 4.73
CA ALA A 61 3.43 17.68 4.57
C ALA A 61 3.97 16.62 5.57
N TRP A 62 5.27 16.64 5.85
CA TRP A 62 5.89 15.74 6.82
C TRP A 62 5.58 16.16 8.25
N GLN A 63 5.57 17.47 8.52
CA GLN A 63 5.14 17.98 9.81
C GLN A 63 3.70 17.55 10.11
N TRP A 64 2.78 17.67 9.15
CA TRP A 64 1.40 17.21 9.32
C TRP A 64 1.30 15.72 9.64
N LEU A 65 2.08 14.87 8.96
CA LEU A 65 2.13 13.42 9.23
C LEU A 65 2.60 13.12 10.65
N ILE A 66 3.62 13.86 11.10
CA ILE A 66 4.19 13.74 12.44
C ILE A 66 3.17 14.18 13.51
N ASP A 67 2.56 15.34 13.32
CA ASP A 67 1.55 15.90 14.22
C ASP A 67 0.33 14.97 14.35
N HIS A 68 -0.01 14.25 13.28
CA HIS A 68 -1.13 13.31 13.23
C HIS A 68 -0.70 11.85 13.36
N ALA A 69 0.55 11.56 13.72
CA ALA A 69 1.09 10.19 13.72
C ALA A 69 0.25 9.23 14.57
N MET A 70 -0.19 9.67 15.76
CA MET A 70 -1.06 8.87 16.63
C MET A 70 -2.41 8.55 15.96
N ALA A 71 -3.05 9.56 15.37
CA ALA A 71 -4.34 9.39 14.71
C ALA A 71 -4.23 8.46 13.49
N LEU A 72 -3.15 8.60 12.71
CA LEU A 72 -2.84 7.76 11.56
C LEU A 72 -2.54 6.31 11.97
N SER A 73 -1.77 6.09 13.03
CA SER A 73 -1.50 4.74 13.54
C SER A 73 -2.77 4.07 14.07
N LEU A 74 -3.63 4.79 14.80
CA LEU A 74 -4.93 4.26 15.24
C LEU A 74 -5.84 3.93 14.06
N LEU A 75 -5.91 4.81 13.05
CA LEU A 75 -6.62 4.53 11.81
C LEU A 75 -6.05 3.27 11.12
N GLY A 76 -4.72 3.13 11.08
CA GLY A 76 -4.01 1.97 10.58
C GLY A 76 -4.38 0.68 11.32
N VAL A 77 -4.48 0.70 12.66
CA VAL A 77 -4.98 -0.43 13.45
C VAL A 77 -6.41 -0.80 13.03
N VAL A 78 -7.32 0.18 12.99
CA VAL A 78 -8.73 -0.05 12.64
C VAL A 78 -8.86 -0.66 11.25
N LEU A 79 -8.17 -0.11 10.26
CA LEU A 79 -8.17 -0.62 8.88
C LEU A 79 -7.57 -2.03 8.81
N SER A 80 -6.49 -2.29 9.53
CA SER A 80 -5.84 -3.60 9.57
C SER A 80 -6.74 -4.67 10.19
N VAL A 81 -7.41 -4.35 11.30
CA VAL A 81 -8.37 -5.24 11.95
C VAL A 81 -9.57 -5.49 11.06
N ALA A 82 -10.11 -4.45 10.42
CA ALA A 82 -11.21 -4.59 9.46
C ALA A 82 -10.82 -5.48 8.27
N PHE A 83 -9.60 -5.33 7.74
CA PHE A 83 -9.09 -6.16 6.65
C PHE A 83 -8.86 -7.61 7.08
N ALA A 84 -8.33 -7.84 8.28
CA ALA A 84 -8.19 -9.18 8.86
C ALA A 84 -9.55 -9.85 9.07
N TRP A 85 -10.52 -9.11 9.61
CA TRP A 85 -11.90 -9.57 9.77
C TRP A 85 -12.53 -9.97 8.42
N LEU A 86 -12.34 -9.14 7.40
CA LEU A 86 -12.84 -9.40 6.05
C LEU A 86 -12.20 -10.64 5.43
N SER A 87 -10.88 -10.82 5.64
CA SER A 87 -10.13 -12.00 5.20
C SER A 87 -10.61 -13.27 5.92
N TRP A 88 -10.90 -13.18 7.21
CA TRP A 88 -11.49 -14.26 7.99
C TRP A 88 -12.91 -14.61 7.52
N ALA A 89 -13.75 -13.62 7.25
CA ALA A 89 -15.09 -13.83 6.69
C ALA A 89 -15.05 -14.43 5.27
N LEU A 90 -13.99 -14.11 4.50
CA LEU A 90 -13.74 -14.73 3.20
C LEU A 90 -13.40 -16.22 3.33
N LEU A 91 -12.63 -16.62 4.36
CA LEU A 91 -12.39 -18.04 4.70
C LEU A 91 -13.67 -18.77 5.08
N GLN A 92 -14.60 -18.09 5.77
CA GLN A 92 -15.94 -18.62 6.08
C GLN A 92 -16.88 -18.69 4.87
N ARG A 93 -16.40 -18.37 3.67
CA ARG A 93 -17.20 -18.41 2.44
C ARG A 93 -18.46 -17.54 2.50
N ARG A 94 -18.40 -16.39 3.18
CA ARG A 94 -19.51 -15.41 3.21
C ARG A 94 -19.51 -14.55 1.95
N GLU A 95 -20.66 -14.45 1.26
CA GLU A 95 -20.76 -13.66 0.02
C GLU A 95 -20.49 -12.16 0.23
N TRP A 96 -20.93 -11.57 1.35
CA TRP A 96 -20.66 -10.17 1.65
C TRP A 96 -19.14 -9.89 1.80
N ALA A 97 -18.38 -10.87 2.27
CA ALA A 97 -16.93 -10.75 2.40
C ALA A 97 -16.24 -10.72 1.03
N ARG A 98 -16.75 -11.46 0.04
CA ARG A 98 -16.29 -11.39 -1.36
C ARG A 98 -16.44 -9.96 -1.91
N ILE A 99 -17.61 -9.35 -1.72
CA ILE A 99 -17.90 -7.99 -2.20
C ILE A 99 -16.98 -6.99 -1.48
N GLY A 100 -16.87 -7.09 -0.16
CA GLY A 100 -15.96 -6.22 0.60
C GLY A 100 -14.51 -6.36 0.12
N PHE A 101 -14.04 -7.57 -0.15
CA PHE A 101 -12.67 -7.79 -0.59
C PHE A 101 -12.41 -7.21 -1.99
N VAL A 102 -13.40 -7.27 -2.88
CA VAL A 102 -13.36 -6.57 -4.18
C VAL A 102 -13.28 -5.05 -3.98
N VAL A 103 -14.08 -4.48 -3.08
CA VAL A 103 -14.02 -3.03 -2.77
C VAL A 103 -12.65 -2.65 -2.24
N VAL A 104 -12.07 -3.44 -1.34
CA VAL A 104 -10.70 -3.20 -0.84
C VAL A 104 -9.69 -3.25 -1.99
N LEU A 105 -9.75 -4.26 -2.86
CA LEU A 105 -8.83 -4.37 -4.00
C LEU A 105 -8.92 -3.17 -4.94
N LEU A 106 -10.13 -2.67 -5.20
CA LEU A 106 -10.31 -1.49 -6.03
C LEU A 106 -9.79 -0.24 -5.30
N ALA A 107 -10.12 -0.07 -4.03
CA ALA A 107 -9.67 1.07 -3.23
C ALA A 107 -8.14 1.12 -3.14
N THR A 108 -7.47 0.00 -2.86
CA THR A 108 -6.01 -0.07 -2.83
C THR A 108 -5.40 0.12 -4.22
N GLY A 109 -6.05 -0.41 -5.27
CA GLY A 109 -5.67 -0.15 -6.65
C GLY A 109 -5.71 1.34 -7.00
N LEU A 110 -6.78 2.06 -6.65
CA LEU A 110 -6.90 3.50 -6.84
C LEU A 110 -5.86 4.27 -6.01
N LEU A 111 -5.68 3.89 -4.74
CA LEU A 111 -4.71 4.53 -3.85
C LEU A 111 -3.29 4.40 -4.38
N ASN A 112 -2.95 3.27 -4.99
CA ASN A 112 -1.67 3.02 -5.62
C ASN A 112 -1.41 3.98 -6.80
N PHE A 113 -2.44 4.33 -7.59
CA PHE A 113 -2.32 5.37 -8.61
C PHE A 113 -2.26 6.78 -8.01
N ALA A 114 -3.00 7.05 -6.93
CA ALA A 114 -2.89 8.31 -6.20
C ALA A 114 -1.47 8.53 -5.65
N GLY A 115 -0.78 7.45 -5.28
CA GLY A 115 0.64 7.44 -4.91
C GLY A 115 1.56 8.05 -5.97
N LEU A 116 1.21 7.94 -7.26
CA LEU A 116 1.99 8.52 -8.35
C LEU A 116 1.97 10.06 -8.32
N ALA A 117 0.85 10.65 -7.90
CA ALA A 117 0.73 12.09 -7.74
C ALA A 117 1.60 12.65 -6.60
N LEU A 118 2.01 11.80 -5.65
CA LEU A 118 2.89 12.20 -4.53
C LEU A 118 4.36 12.31 -4.93
N ILE A 119 4.79 11.75 -6.07
CA ILE A 119 6.21 11.78 -6.47
C ILE A 119 6.72 13.20 -6.67
N GLY A 120 5.94 14.06 -7.33
CA GLY A 120 6.31 15.47 -7.50
C GLY A 120 6.57 16.17 -6.16
N PRO A 121 5.56 16.25 -5.27
CA PRO A 121 5.70 16.82 -3.94
C PRO A 121 6.85 16.22 -3.10
N LEU A 122 7.13 14.92 -3.24
CA LEU A 122 8.26 14.28 -2.55
C LEU A 122 9.61 14.83 -3.04
N PHE A 123 9.79 15.03 -4.34
CA PHE A 123 11.02 15.63 -4.88
C PHE A 123 11.14 17.12 -4.53
N ASP A 124 10.02 17.84 -4.53
CA ASP A 124 9.99 19.25 -4.12
C ASP A 124 10.33 19.39 -2.63
N CYS A 125 9.88 18.45 -1.81
CA CYS A 125 10.27 18.31 -0.40
C CYS A 125 11.77 18.07 -0.24
N VAL A 126 12.36 17.13 -0.99
CA VAL A 126 13.82 16.87 -0.95
C VAL A 126 14.60 18.12 -1.31
N GLN A 127 14.17 18.86 -2.33
CA GLN A 127 14.80 20.13 -2.71
C GLN A 127 14.68 21.19 -1.62
N ALA A 128 13.54 21.29 -0.95
CA ALA A 128 13.32 22.25 0.14
C ALA A 128 14.19 21.97 1.38
N MET A 129 14.70 20.75 1.54
CA MET A 129 15.62 20.39 2.61
C MET A 129 17.09 20.60 2.25
N LEU A 130 17.42 20.95 1.00
CA LEU A 130 18.82 21.19 0.61
C LEU A 130 19.37 22.46 1.29
N PRO A 131 20.64 22.47 1.70
CA PRO A 131 21.28 23.65 2.29
C PRO A 131 21.31 24.82 1.29
N ALA A 132 21.11 26.04 1.79
CA ALA A 132 21.10 27.24 0.95
C ALA A 132 22.44 27.47 0.23
N GLU A 133 23.54 27.06 0.85
CA GLU A 133 24.90 27.15 0.33
C GLU A 133 25.06 26.29 -0.94
N LEU A 134 24.37 25.14 -0.99
CA LEU A 134 24.41 24.23 -2.12
C LEU A 134 23.65 24.82 -3.33
N VAL A 135 22.53 25.51 -3.07
CA VAL A 135 21.69 26.15 -4.09
C VAL A 135 22.42 27.34 -4.74
N HIS A 136 23.32 28.00 -4.02
CA HIS A 136 24.11 29.13 -4.54
C HIS A 136 25.48 28.71 -5.10
N SER A 137 25.77 27.40 -5.09
CA SER A 137 27.02 26.86 -5.60
C SER A 137 27.03 26.80 -7.14
N PRO A 138 28.22 26.86 -7.78
CA PRO A 138 28.35 26.68 -9.23
C PRO A 138 27.97 25.27 -9.70
N GLU A 139 27.88 24.29 -8.79
CA GLU A 139 27.50 22.91 -9.09
C GLU A 139 25.98 22.70 -9.20
N TRP A 140 25.19 23.69 -8.76
CA TRP A 140 23.73 23.62 -8.72
C TRP A 140 23.07 23.25 -10.06
N PRO A 141 23.47 23.80 -11.23
CA PRO A 141 22.85 23.41 -12.50
C PRO A 141 23.05 21.93 -12.83
N GLN A 142 24.22 21.38 -12.53
CA GLN A 142 24.50 19.96 -12.78
C GLN A 142 23.71 19.07 -11.81
N LEU A 143 23.58 19.48 -10.55
CA LEU A 143 22.77 18.79 -9.57
C LEU A 143 21.27 18.81 -9.94
N GLN A 144 20.75 19.94 -10.42
CA GLN A 144 19.37 20.03 -10.90
C GLN A 144 19.07 19.06 -12.03
N VAL A 145 19.96 18.96 -13.03
CA VAL A 145 19.77 18.01 -14.14
C VAL A 145 19.71 16.57 -13.62
N ARG A 146 20.58 16.21 -12.67
CA ARG A 146 20.55 14.89 -12.04
C ARG A 146 19.24 14.66 -11.27
N LEU A 147 18.80 15.61 -10.46
CA LEU A 147 17.55 15.52 -9.71
C LEU A 147 16.34 15.35 -10.64
N GLN A 148 16.29 16.10 -11.75
CA GLN A 148 15.22 15.96 -12.74
C GLN A 148 15.25 14.59 -13.43
N ALA A 149 16.43 14.10 -13.82
CA ALA A 149 16.57 12.76 -14.38
C ALA A 149 16.12 11.67 -13.38
N THR A 150 16.50 11.80 -12.10
CA THR A 150 16.05 10.89 -11.04
C THR A 150 14.54 10.96 -10.83
N ARG A 151 13.94 12.16 -10.84
CA ARG A 151 12.49 12.35 -10.75
C ARG A 151 11.75 11.66 -11.90
N GLN A 152 12.23 11.82 -13.14
CA GLN A 152 11.64 11.18 -14.31
C GLN A 152 11.76 9.65 -14.23
N MET A 153 12.93 9.14 -13.86
CA MET A 153 13.13 7.70 -13.67
C MET A 153 12.21 7.14 -12.59
N ALA A 154 12.08 7.83 -11.45
CA ALA A 154 11.17 7.46 -10.38
C ALA A 154 9.70 7.43 -10.85
N LEU A 155 9.25 8.46 -11.57
CA LEU A 155 7.90 8.50 -12.16
C LEU A 155 7.64 7.31 -13.09
N VAL A 156 8.60 6.98 -13.96
CA VAL A 156 8.46 5.83 -14.88
C VAL A 156 8.41 4.51 -14.11
N LEU A 157 9.36 4.27 -13.21
CA LEU A 157 9.44 3.02 -12.44
C LEU A 157 8.21 2.83 -11.54
N THR A 158 7.82 3.87 -10.81
CA THR A 158 6.62 3.82 -9.97
C THR A 158 5.35 3.74 -10.82
N GLY A 159 5.31 4.37 -12.00
CA GLY A 159 4.18 4.25 -12.93
C GLY A 159 4.01 2.83 -13.45
N LEU A 160 5.10 2.17 -13.84
CA LEU A 160 5.09 0.76 -14.24
C LEU A 160 4.69 -0.15 -13.08
N GLY A 161 5.23 0.09 -11.88
CA GLY A 161 4.82 -0.63 -10.67
C GLY A 161 3.34 -0.41 -10.36
N ALA A 162 2.83 0.81 -10.53
CA ALA A 162 1.45 1.15 -10.29
C ALA A 162 0.49 0.41 -11.24
N LEU A 163 0.85 0.36 -12.53
CA LEU A 163 0.13 -0.40 -13.55
C LEU A 163 0.15 -1.90 -13.27
N ALA A 164 1.31 -2.46 -12.91
CA ALA A 164 1.44 -3.88 -12.61
C ALA A 164 0.57 -4.29 -11.40
N ILE A 165 0.69 -3.53 -10.31
CA ILE A 165 -0.09 -3.77 -9.09
C ILE A 165 -1.58 -3.52 -9.34
N GLY A 166 -1.95 -2.43 -10.01
CA GLY A 166 -3.34 -2.12 -10.35
C GLY A 166 -3.97 -3.18 -11.25
N GLY A 167 -3.23 -3.67 -12.26
CA GLY A 167 -3.64 -4.77 -13.12
C GLY A 167 -3.84 -6.07 -12.34
N LEU A 168 -2.95 -6.39 -11.40
CA LEU A 168 -3.13 -7.54 -10.50
C LEU A 168 -4.38 -7.40 -9.63
N HIS A 169 -4.62 -6.23 -9.04
CA HIS A 169 -5.82 -5.97 -8.23
C HIS A 169 -7.10 -6.11 -9.06
N ALA A 170 -7.12 -5.55 -10.27
CA ALA A 170 -8.24 -5.67 -11.20
C ALA A 170 -8.47 -7.13 -11.62
N ALA A 171 -7.41 -7.88 -11.92
CA ALA A 171 -7.49 -9.30 -12.25
C ALA A 171 -8.04 -10.14 -11.09
N LEU A 172 -7.58 -9.88 -9.85
CA LEU A 172 -8.10 -10.56 -8.66
C LEU A 172 -9.57 -10.23 -8.41
N ALA A 173 -9.95 -8.95 -8.49
CA ALA A 173 -11.33 -8.49 -8.37
C ALA A 173 -12.23 -9.16 -9.41
N TRP A 174 -11.81 -9.19 -10.67
CA TRP A 174 -12.53 -9.87 -11.74
C TRP A 174 -12.70 -11.36 -11.46
N ARG A 175 -11.62 -12.05 -11.04
CA ARG A 175 -11.70 -13.49 -10.72
C ARG A 175 -12.64 -13.78 -9.56
N LEU A 176 -12.66 -12.96 -8.53
CA LEU A 176 -13.62 -13.09 -7.43
C LEU A 176 -15.08 -12.92 -7.89
N CYS A 177 -15.32 -12.17 -8.96
CA CYS A 177 -16.64 -12.02 -9.56
C CYS A 177 -17.04 -13.17 -10.51
N THR A 178 -16.12 -14.06 -10.90
CA THR A 178 -16.42 -15.15 -11.84
C THR A 178 -17.44 -16.14 -11.26
N PRO A 179 -18.35 -16.69 -12.09
CA PRO A 179 -19.40 -17.60 -11.61
C PRO A 179 -18.84 -18.85 -10.92
N ALA A 180 -17.66 -19.32 -11.34
CA ALA A 180 -16.98 -20.45 -10.70
C ALA A 180 -16.60 -20.17 -9.24
N VAL A 181 -16.07 -18.98 -8.95
CA VAL A 181 -15.75 -18.57 -7.58
C VAL A 181 -17.02 -18.23 -6.82
N ARG A 182 -17.99 -17.55 -7.44
CA ARG A 182 -19.28 -17.23 -6.79
C ARG A 182 -20.01 -18.48 -6.28
N ALA A 183 -19.93 -19.59 -7.01
CA ALA A 183 -20.51 -20.87 -6.61
C ALA A 183 -19.88 -21.46 -5.33
N GLU A 184 -18.69 -21.02 -4.93
CA GLU A 184 -18.06 -21.44 -3.66
C GLU A 184 -18.65 -20.70 -2.43
N PHE A 185 -19.53 -19.72 -2.64
CA PHE A 185 -20.15 -18.88 -1.60
C PHE A 185 -21.68 -19.00 -1.57
N SER A 186 -22.28 -19.85 -2.41
CA SER A 186 -23.72 -20.12 -2.52
C SER A 186 -24.13 -21.41 -1.83
#